data_AF-A0A523NSJ6-F1
#
_entry.id   AF-A0A523NSJ6-F1
#
_cell.length_a   1.000
_cell.length_b   1.000
_cell.length_c   1.000
_cell.angle_alpha   90.00
_cell.angle_beta   90.00
_cell.angle_gamma   90.00
#
_symmetry.space_group_name_H-M   'P 1'
#
loop_
_entity.id
_entity.type
_entity.pdbx_description
1 polymer ?
#
loop_
_entity_poly.entity_id
_entity_poly.type
_entity_poly.pdbx_seq_one_letter_code
_entity_poly.pdbx_strand_id
1 'polypeptide(L)'
;MSLVGLITFSTLIFLFLLFQINGGLGKITSWFSVKFPGAALQGFLSHTGALDQMMSHYYKKHPFRFLKSTSFGLLGWAAGLLELYLTLYFLGHWVGIPELWIIEALTQLVRVGSFFIPLSLGAQEGGLVLIFVALGLGGDLGLAVAFVRRLREFIWIGLGLVLGWAMAFKPSAAQAE
;
A
#
# COMPACT_ATOMS: atom_id res chain seq x y z
N MET A 1 -2.07 7.22 24.21
CA MET A 1 -1.80 5.88 23.64
C MET A 1 -1.68 5.86 22.11
N SER A 2 -2.34 6.76 21.36
CA SER A 2 -2.27 6.82 19.88
C SER A 2 -0.93 7.32 19.29
N LEU A 3 -0.29 8.31 19.92
CA LEU A 3 0.99 8.88 19.46
C LEU A 3 2.16 7.90 19.52
N VAL A 4 2.21 7.10 20.60
CA VAL A 4 3.23 6.07 20.78
C VAL A 4 3.06 4.97 19.72
N GLY A 5 1.84 4.57 19.40
CA GLY A 5 1.56 3.61 18.32
C GLY A 5 2.01 4.12 16.96
N LEU A 6 1.72 5.37 16.63
CA LEU A 6 2.08 6.01 15.35
C LEU A 6 3.59 6.16 15.18
N ILE A 7 4.29 6.56 16.25
CA ILE A 7 5.75 6.63 16.28
C ILE A 7 6.36 5.24 16.17
N THR A 8 5.80 4.24 16.87
CA THR A 8 6.28 2.86 16.81
C THR A 8 6.11 2.26 15.42
N PHE A 9 4.96 2.48 14.78
CA PHE A 9 4.68 2.01 13.42
C PHE A 9 5.56 2.71 12.38
N SER A 10 5.71 4.03 12.48
CA SER A 10 6.60 4.80 11.61
C SER A 10 8.06 4.39 11.78
N THR A 11 8.48 4.11 13.01
CA THR A 11 9.84 3.65 13.32
C THR A 11 10.05 2.22 12.81
N LEU A 12 9.07 1.33 12.92
CA LEU A 12 9.11 -0.02 12.37
C LEU A 12 9.17 -0.03 10.84
N ILE A 13 8.37 0.80 10.17
CA ILE A 13 8.41 0.95 8.71
C ILE A 13 9.78 1.51 8.30
N PHE A 14 10.31 2.50 9.02
CA PHE A 14 11.62 3.08 8.74
C PHE A 14 12.76 2.06 8.95
N LEU A 15 12.72 1.29 10.03
CA LEU A 15 13.67 0.21 10.32
C LEU A 15 13.57 -0.93 9.30
N PHE A 16 12.36 -1.27 8.87
CA PHE A 16 12.12 -2.28 7.83
C PHE A 16 12.66 -1.81 6.48
N LEU A 17 12.43 -0.55 6.12
CA LEU A 17 13.02 0.04 4.91
C LEU A 17 14.55 0.06 4.99
N LEU A 18 15.14 0.45 6.14
CA LEU A 18 16.59 0.38 6.34
C LEU A 18 17.12 -1.06 6.24
N PHE A 19 16.38 -2.04 6.77
CA PHE A 19 16.71 -3.46 6.71
C PHE A 19 16.64 -4.01 5.27
N GLN A 20 15.65 -3.57 4.50
CA GLN A 20 15.45 -3.94 3.10
C GLN A 20 16.50 -3.27 2.19
N ILE A 21 16.91 -2.04 2.49
CA ILE A 21 17.94 -1.28 1.75
C ILE A 21 19.35 -1.83 2.02
N ASN A 22 19.64 -2.30 3.24
CA ASN A 22 20.95 -2.86 3.60
C ASN A 22 21.15 -4.33 3.19
N GLY A 23 20.20 -4.95 2.47
CA GLY A 23 20.32 -6.35 2.05
C GLY A 23 20.24 -7.35 3.21
N GLY A 24 19.43 -7.06 4.24
CA GLY A 24 19.24 -7.93 5.39
C GLY A 24 18.69 -9.33 5.04
N LEU A 25 17.93 -9.45 3.94
CA LEU A 25 17.51 -10.75 3.41
C LEU A 25 18.70 -11.61 2.94
N GLY A 26 19.77 -11.01 2.43
CA GLY A 26 21.00 -11.73 2.07
C GLY A 26 21.72 -12.36 3.27
N LYS A 27 21.65 -11.72 4.45
CA LYS A 27 22.19 -12.30 5.70
C LYS A 27 21.29 -13.39 6.29
N ILE A 28 19.97 -13.20 6.22
CA ILE A 28 19.01 -14.22 6.71
C ILE A 28 19.06 -15.47 5.84
N THR A 29 19.15 -15.34 4.51
CA THR A 29 19.28 -16.48 3.58
C THR A 29 20.60 -17.24 3.77
N SER A 30 21.70 -16.54 4.03
CA SER A 30 22.99 -17.15 4.43
C SER A 30 22.92 -17.90 5.77
N TRP A 31 22.15 -17.40 6.74
CA TRP A 31 21.95 -18.11 8.01
C TRP A 31 21.01 -19.32 7.85
N PHE A 32 19.99 -19.21 7.00
CA PHE A 32 19.03 -20.29 6.71
C PHE A 32 19.66 -21.44 5.91
N SER A 33 20.59 -21.14 4.97
CA SER A 33 21.30 -22.17 4.20
C SER A 33 22.22 -23.05 5.05
N VAL A 34 22.63 -22.59 6.23
CA VAL A 34 23.43 -23.38 7.18
C VAL A 34 22.55 -24.34 7.99
N LYS A 35 21.24 -24.04 8.13
CA LYS A 35 20.33 -24.79 9.02
C LYS A 35 19.42 -25.80 8.30
N PHE A 36 19.14 -25.63 7.01
CA PHE A 36 18.27 -26.53 6.22
C PHE A 36 18.88 -26.88 4.85
N PRO A 37 19.63 -27.99 4.73
CA PRO A 37 20.21 -28.44 3.46
C PRO A 37 19.18 -29.22 2.64
N GLY A 38 18.17 -28.53 2.12
CA GLY A 38 17.18 -29.13 1.20
C GLY A 38 17.47 -28.74 -0.24
N ALA A 39 17.71 -29.70 -1.14
CA ALA A 39 17.99 -29.47 -2.56
C ALA A 39 16.84 -28.71 -3.30
N ALA A 40 15.61 -28.81 -2.81
CA ALA A 40 14.45 -28.04 -3.30
C ALA A 40 14.55 -26.54 -2.98
N LEU A 41 15.26 -26.16 -1.91
CA LEU A 41 15.49 -24.78 -1.50
C LEU A 41 16.49 -24.09 -2.45
N GLN A 42 17.47 -24.82 -2.98
CA GLN A 42 18.51 -24.28 -3.87
C GLN A 42 17.96 -23.81 -5.23
N GLY A 43 16.94 -24.47 -5.77
CA GLY A 43 16.27 -24.05 -7.01
C GLY A 43 15.40 -22.79 -6.85
N PHE A 44 14.84 -22.55 -5.67
CA PHE A 44 14.04 -21.35 -5.36
C PHE A 44 14.92 -20.17 -4.91
N LEU A 45 16.06 -20.48 -4.27
CA LEU A 45 17.09 -19.52 -3.84
C LEU A 45 17.87 -18.88 -5.01
N SER A 46 18.09 -19.60 -6.11
CA SER A 46 18.77 -19.04 -7.28
C SER A 46 17.91 -18.01 -8.03
N HIS A 47 16.60 -18.21 -8.10
CA HIS A 47 15.66 -17.23 -8.66
C HIS A 47 15.47 -16.00 -7.78
N THR A 48 15.51 -16.15 -6.45
CA THR A 48 15.41 -15.01 -5.51
C THR A 48 16.73 -14.25 -5.36
N GLY A 49 17.88 -14.92 -5.42
CA GLY A 49 19.20 -14.29 -5.35
C GLY A 49 19.53 -13.41 -6.57
N ALA A 50 19.07 -13.79 -7.77
CA ALA A 50 19.22 -12.96 -8.97
C ALA A 50 18.36 -11.68 -8.90
N LEU A 51 17.13 -11.78 -8.37
CA LEU A 51 16.27 -10.62 -8.13
C LEU A 51 16.85 -9.70 -7.05
N ASP A 52 17.43 -10.25 -5.99
CA ASP A 52 18.01 -9.49 -4.89
C ASP A 52 19.32 -8.78 -5.32
N GLN A 53 20.15 -9.41 -6.16
CA GLN A 53 21.34 -8.76 -6.73
C GLN A 53 20.98 -7.67 -7.76
N MET A 54 19.95 -7.90 -8.58
CA MET A 54 19.45 -6.87 -9.52
C MET A 54 18.86 -5.67 -8.77
N MET A 55 18.11 -5.89 -7.68
CA MET A 55 17.64 -4.80 -6.84
C MET A 55 18.80 -4.12 -6.10
N SER A 56 19.67 -4.85 -5.41
CA SER A 56 20.83 -4.31 -4.67
C SER A 56 21.76 -3.44 -5.55
N HIS A 57 22.00 -3.84 -6.80
CA HIS A 57 22.81 -3.04 -7.74
C HIS A 57 22.09 -1.77 -8.22
N TYR A 58 20.75 -1.80 -8.35
CA TYR A 58 19.94 -0.63 -8.74
C TYR A 58 19.80 0.37 -7.57
N TYR A 59 19.63 -0.12 -6.34
CA TYR A 59 19.53 0.70 -5.12
C TYR A 59 20.81 1.48 -4.82
N LYS A 60 21.99 0.88 -5.04
CA LYS A 60 23.28 1.56 -4.83
C LYS A 60 23.61 2.62 -5.88
N LYS A 61 23.04 2.53 -7.09
CA LYS A 61 23.33 3.46 -8.19
C LYS A 61 22.46 4.73 -8.19
N HIS A 62 21.23 4.67 -7.65
CA HIS A 62 20.29 5.80 -7.65
C HIS A 62 19.43 5.93 -6.37
N PRO A 63 20.04 6.21 -5.20
CA PRO A 63 19.31 6.35 -3.93
C PRO A 63 18.23 7.44 -3.97
N PHE A 64 18.44 8.49 -4.77
CA PHE A 64 17.51 9.61 -4.89
C PHE A 64 16.20 9.27 -5.63
N ARG A 65 16.21 8.31 -6.56
CA ARG A 65 14.99 7.87 -7.27
C ARG A 65 14.16 6.94 -6.40
N PHE A 66 14.82 6.07 -5.64
CA PHE A 66 14.15 5.21 -4.67
C PHE A 66 13.48 6.03 -3.56
N LEU A 67 14.19 7.00 -2.98
CA LEU A 67 13.62 7.84 -1.94
C LEU A 67 12.43 8.66 -2.45
N LYS A 68 12.48 9.15 -3.70
CA LYS A 68 11.33 9.81 -4.35
C LYS A 68 10.14 8.87 -4.49
N SER A 69 10.32 7.67 -5.01
CA SER A 69 9.22 6.71 -5.19
C SER A 69 8.57 6.32 -3.87
N THR A 70 9.37 6.05 -2.84
CA THR A 70 8.88 5.74 -1.48
C THR A 70 8.16 6.94 -0.86
N SER A 71 8.69 8.15 -1.05
CA SER A 71 8.05 9.37 -0.56
C SER A 71 6.70 9.61 -1.25
N PHE A 72 6.60 9.39 -2.56
CA PHE A 72 5.32 9.47 -3.28
C PHE A 72 4.30 8.43 -2.77
N GLY A 73 4.75 7.21 -2.48
CA GLY A 73 3.90 6.18 -1.88
C GLY A 73 3.40 6.57 -0.50
N LEU A 74 4.29 7.10 0.36
CA LEU A 74 3.93 7.61 1.68
C LEU A 74 2.99 8.81 1.61
N LEU A 75 3.23 9.74 0.70
CA LEU A 75 2.34 10.89 0.46
C LEU A 75 0.96 10.43 -0.02
N GLY A 76 0.89 9.41 -0.88
CA GLY A 76 -0.38 8.81 -1.30
C GLY A 76 -1.15 8.19 -0.13
N TRP A 77 -0.45 7.51 0.78
CA TRP A 77 -1.04 6.97 2.01
C TRP A 77 -1.50 8.06 2.98
N ALA A 78 -0.67 9.09 3.18
CA ALA A 78 -1.03 10.24 4.02
C ALA A 78 -2.25 10.98 3.46
N ALA A 79 -2.33 11.12 2.13
CA ALA A 79 -3.50 11.69 1.45
C ALA A 79 -4.76 10.84 1.68
N GLY A 80 -4.65 9.51 1.65
CA GLY A 80 -5.80 8.62 1.93
C GLY A 80 -6.32 8.74 3.37
N LEU A 81 -5.43 8.89 4.35
CA LEU A 81 -5.80 9.10 5.76
C LEU A 81 -6.42 10.49 5.96
N LEU A 82 -5.83 11.51 5.33
CA LEU A 82 -6.30 12.89 5.37
C LEU A 82 -7.67 13.03 4.70
N GLU A 83 -7.92 12.31 3.61
CA GLU A 83 -9.21 12.24 2.94
C GLU A 83 -10.28 11.61 3.83
N LEU A 84 -9.97 10.52 4.53
CA LEU A 84 -10.90 9.92 5.51
C LEU A 84 -11.26 10.94 6.61
N TYR A 85 -10.27 11.63 7.15
CA TYR A 85 -10.48 12.67 8.15
C TYR A 85 -11.33 13.82 7.62
N LEU A 86 -11.00 14.36 6.44
CA LEU A 86 -11.75 15.45 5.81
C LEU A 86 -13.19 15.04 5.50
N THR A 87 -13.41 13.82 5.02
CA THR A 87 -14.76 13.34 4.73
C THR A 87 -15.60 13.34 6.01
N LEU A 88 -15.06 12.80 7.10
CA LEU A 88 -15.75 12.79 8.39
C LEU A 88 -15.97 14.20 8.95
N TYR A 89 -14.99 15.07 8.79
CA TYR A 89 -15.08 16.47 9.16
C TYR A 89 -16.19 17.22 8.40
N PHE A 90 -16.27 17.04 7.06
CA PHE A 90 -17.32 17.63 6.24
C PHE A 90 -18.70 17.07 6.55
N LEU A 91 -18.78 15.82 7.01
CA LEU A 91 -20.01 15.21 7.52
C LEU A 91 -20.39 15.68 8.93
N GLY A 92 -19.62 16.61 9.52
CA GLY A 92 -19.90 17.19 10.84
C GLY A 92 -19.48 16.30 12.02
N HIS A 93 -18.79 15.18 11.77
CA HIS A 93 -18.37 14.25 12.80
C HIS A 93 -16.89 14.39 13.12
N TRP A 94 -16.63 14.82 14.36
CA TRP A 94 -15.29 14.90 14.94
C TRP A 94 -14.92 13.54 15.50
N VAL A 95 -14.39 12.68 14.64
CA VAL A 95 -13.87 11.37 15.07
C VAL A 95 -12.46 11.55 15.61
N GLY A 96 -12.17 10.98 16.77
CA GLY A 96 -10.86 11.02 17.37
C GLY A 96 -9.83 10.23 16.56
N ILE A 97 -8.56 10.48 16.85
CA ILE A 97 -7.44 9.77 16.20
C ILE A 97 -7.54 8.24 16.40
N PRO A 98 -7.83 7.69 17.60
CA PRO A 98 -7.99 6.23 17.79
C PRO A 98 -9.10 5.64 16.92
N GLU A 99 -10.21 6.38 16.86
CA GLU A 99 -11.31 6.37 15.92
C GLU A 99 -10.93 5.95 14.50
N LEU A 100 -10.20 6.87 13.88
CA LEU A 100 -9.68 6.77 12.53
C LEU A 100 -8.76 5.56 12.34
N TRP A 101 -7.89 5.27 13.32
CA TRP A 101 -6.97 4.13 13.26
C TRP A 101 -7.72 2.80 13.25
N ILE A 102 -8.76 2.65 14.07
CA ILE A 102 -9.58 1.43 14.09
C ILE A 102 -10.33 1.28 12.77
N ILE A 103 -10.94 2.35 12.27
CA ILE A 103 -11.65 2.34 10.98
C ILE A 103 -10.69 1.93 9.86
N GLU A 104 -9.51 2.53 9.77
CA GLU A 104 -8.54 2.24 8.72
C GLU A 104 -8.03 0.80 8.81
N ALA A 105 -7.70 0.31 10.01
CA ALA A 105 -7.24 -1.06 10.21
C ALA A 105 -8.31 -2.09 9.80
N LEU A 106 -9.56 -1.89 10.20
CA LEU A 106 -10.67 -2.76 9.81
C LEU A 106 -10.96 -2.67 8.31
N THR A 107 -10.85 -1.48 7.73
CA THR A 107 -11.00 -1.28 6.28
C THR A 107 -9.94 -2.05 5.49
N GLN A 108 -8.70 -2.08 5.98
CA GLN A 108 -7.64 -2.89 5.38
C GLN A 108 -7.91 -4.37 5.51
N LEU A 109 -8.43 -4.83 6.65
CA LEU A 109 -8.83 -6.22 6.83
C LEU A 109 -9.92 -6.62 5.83
N VAL A 110 -10.94 -5.77 5.65
CA VAL A 110 -11.99 -5.98 4.64
C VAL A 110 -11.39 -6.02 3.23
N ARG A 111 -10.48 -5.10 2.90
CA ARG A 111 -9.82 -5.05 1.59
C ARG A 111 -9.05 -6.33 1.31
N VAL A 112 -8.25 -6.80 2.28
CA VAL A 112 -7.49 -8.06 2.16
C VAL A 112 -8.43 -9.25 2.10
N GLY A 113 -9.47 -9.30 2.94
CA GLY A 113 -10.48 -10.36 2.93
C GLY A 113 -11.26 -10.44 1.62
N SER A 114 -11.44 -9.30 0.94
CA SER A 114 -12.16 -9.19 -0.34
C SER A 114 -11.31 -9.51 -1.57
N PHE A 115 -10.11 -10.09 -1.42
CA PHE A 115 -9.18 -10.35 -2.53
C PHE A 115 -9.76 -11.20 -3.66
N PHE A 116 -10.73 -12.06 -3.35
CA PHE A 116 -11.39 -12.93 -4.32
C PHE A 116 -12.53 -12.23 -5.07
N ILE A 117 -12.93 -11.03 -4.65
CA ILE A 117 -14.01 -10.26 -5.25
C ILE A 117 -13.40 -9.24 -6.23
N PRO A 118 -13.67 -9.36 -7.55
CA PRO A 118 -13.17 -8.38 -8.51
C PRO A 118 -13.73 -6.99 -8.19
N LEU A 119 -12.83 -6.00 -8.14
CA LEU A 119 -13.12 -4.61 -7.71
C LEU A 119 -13.63 -4.45 -6.27
N SER A 120 -13.72 -5.57 -5.52
CA SER A 120 -14.26 -5.64 -4.16
C SER A 120 -15.59 -4.91 -3.96
N LEU A 121 -16.40 -4.83 -5.03
CA LEU A 121 -17.69 -4.13 -5.03
C LEU A 121 -18.64 -4.76 -4.03
N GLY A 122 -19.25 -3.92 -3.20
CA GLY A 122 -20.15 -4.35 -2.14
C GLY A 122 -19.44 -4.83 -0.87
N ALA A 123 -18.27 -5.46 -1.00
CA ALA A 123 -17.48 -5.87 0.16
C ALA A 123 -16.83 -4.67 0.87
N GLN A 124 -16.23 -3.74 0.13
CA GLN A 124 -15.61 -2.56 0.76
C GLN A 124 -16.66 -1.60 1.33
N GLU A 125 -17.79 -1.45 0.65
CA GLU A 125 -18.87 -0.52 0.97
C GLU A 125 -19.72 -1.04 2.12
N GLY A 126 -20.15 -2.31 2.02
CA GLY A 126 -20.82 -3.00 3.12
C GLY A 126 -19.90 -3.15 4.32
N GLY A 127 -18.62 -3.46 4.09
CA GLY A 127 -17.62 -3.54 5.15
C GLY A 127 -17.44 -2.21 5.89
N LEU A 128 -17.35 -1.09 5.16
CA LEU A 128 -17.24 0.23 5.78
C LEU A 128 -18.49 0.59 6.59
N VAL A 129 -19.69 0.35 6.04
CA VAL A 129 -20.95 0.58 6.76
C VAL A 129 -20.99 -0.23 8.05
N LEU A 130 -20.62 -1.52 8.00
CA LEU A 130 -20.57 -2.39 9.18
C LEU A 130 -19.55 -1.90 10.21
N ILE A 131 -18.37 -1.44 9.77
CA ILE A 131 -17.34 -0.89 10.67
C ILE A 131 -17.89 0.35 11.39
N PHE A 132 -18.56 1.25 10.68
CA PHE A 132 -19.13 2.45 11.28
C PHE A 132 -20.23 2.13 12.28
N VAL A 133 -21.17 1.26 11.91
CA VAL A 133 -22.24 0.80 12.81
C VAL A 133 -21.66 0.11 14.05
N ALA A 134 -20.62 -0.71 13.90
CA ALA A 134 -19.96 -1.40 15.01
C ALA A 134 -19.26 -0.45 15.99
N LEU A 135 -18.81 0.72 15.52
CA LEU A 135 -18.22 1.77 16.35
C LEU A 135 -19.27 2.71 16.96
N GLY A 136 -20.57 2.43 16.76
CA GLY A 136 -21.65 3.30 17.20
C GLY A 136 -21.79 4.58 16.37
N LEU A 137 -21.15 4.63 15.19
CA LEU A 137 -21.30 5.72 14.23
C LEU A 137 -22.45 5.41 13.27
N GLY A 138 -23.00 6.45 12.63
CA GLY A 138 -24.04 6.31 11.62
C GLY A 138 -23.58 5.48 10.43
N GLY A 139 -24.38 4.49 10.01
CA GLY A 139 -24.10 3.69 8.81
C GLY A 139 -24.16 4.51 7.52
N ASP A 140 -24.92 5.60 7.52
CA ASP A 140 -24.95 6.63 6.49
C ASP A 140 -23.58 7.31 6.32
N LEU A 141 -22.84 7.52 7.41
CA LEU A 141 -21.46 8.05 7.35
C LEU A 141 -20.52 7.04 6.70
N GLY A 142 -20.61 5.77 7.09
CA GLY A 142 -19.83 4.71 6.48
C GLY A 142 -20.10 4.59 4.98
N LEU A 143 -21.36 4.73 4.56
CA LEU A 143 -21.74 4.72 3.16
C LEU A 143 -21.18 5.94 2.40
N ALA A 144 -21.30 7.14 2.98
CA ALA A 144 -20.78 8.37 2.38
C ALA A 144 -19.26 8.32 2.20
N VAL A 145 -18.51 7.84 3.20
CA VAL A 145 -17.06 7.65 3.10
C VAL A 145 -16.72 6.61 2.02
N ALA A 146 -17.48 5.52 1.93
CA ALA A 146 -17.28 4.51 0.90
C ALA A 146 -17.47 5.08 -0.52
N PHE A 147 -18.47 5.95 -0.72
CA PHE A 147 -18.70 6.64 -1.99
C PHE A 147 -17.56 7.58 -2.37
N VAL A 148 -17.06 8.39 -1.43
CA VAL A 148 -15.93 9.30 -1.67
C VAL A 148 -14.71 8.50 -2.12
N ARG A 149 -14.40 7.40 -1.42
CA ARG A 149 -13.28 6.51 -1.77
C ARG A 149 -13.43 5.89 -3.16
N ARG A 150 -14.65 5.51 -3.54
CA ARG A 150 -14.95 4.96 -4.88
C ARG A 150 -14.77 5.99 -5.98
N LEU A 151 -15.28 7.20 -5.79
CA LEU A 151 -15.13 8.28 -6.77
C LEU A 151 -13.66 8.55 -7.06
N ARG A 152 -12.83 8.61 -6.00
CA ARG A 152 -11.39 8.75 -6.14
C ARG A 152 -10.76 7.58 -6.91
N GLU A 153 -11.13 6.35 -6.60
CA GLU A 153 -10.63 5.16 -7.31
C GLU A 153 -10.94 5.24 -8.81
N PHE A 154 -12.17 5.63 -9.17
CA PHE A 154 -12.55 5.85 -10.56
C PHE A 154 -11.77 6.99 -11.24
N ILE A 155 -11.51 8.09 -10.53
CA ILE A 155 -10.67 9.19 -11.04
C ILE A 155 -9.27 8.68 -11.39
N TRP A 156 -8.64 7.92 -10.48
CA TRP A 156 -7.29 7.38 -10.73
C TRP A 156 -7.26 6.34 -11.84
N ILE A 157 -8.26 5.45 -11.90
CA ILE A 157 -8.38 4.49 -13.00
C ILE A 157 -8.54 5.25 -14.32
N GLY A 158 -9.42 6.26 -14.37
CA GLY A 158 -9.63 7.10 -15.55
C GLY A 158 -8.37 7.82 -15.99
N LEU A 159 -7.66 8.47 -15.07
CA LEU A 159 -6.37 9.12 -15.36
C LEU A 159 -5.33 8.11 -15.87
N GLY A 160 -5.24 6.94 -15.23
CA GLY A 160 -4.33 5.87 -15.64
C GLY A 160 -4.64 5.35 -17.05
N LEU A 161 -5.92 5.18 -17.38
CA LEU A 161 -6.36 4.77 -18.71
C LEU A 161 -6.07 5.85 -19.76
N VAL A 162 -6.34 7.13 -19.48
CA VAL A 162 -6.05 8.24 -20.39
C VAL A 162 -4.56 8.37 -20.67
N LEU A 163 -3.72 8.31 -19.64
CA LEU A 163 -2.27 8.34 -19.78
C LEU A 163 -1.74 7.11 -20.52
N GLY A 164 -2.26 5.93 -20.17
CA GLY A 164 -1.93 4.66 -20.83
C GLY A 164 -2.28 4.70 -22.31
N TRP A 165 -3.47 5.20 -22.66
CA TRP A 165 -3.91 5.40 -24.05
C TRP A 165 -3.00 6.40 -24.77
N ALA A 166 -2.68 7.54 -24.16
CA ALA A 166 -1.81 8.55 -24.75
C ALA A 166 -0.38 8.01 -25.04
N MET A 167 0.11 7.08 -24.23
CA MET A 167 1.41 6.44 -24.43
C MET A 167 1.34 5.26 -25.41
N ALA A 168 0.28 4.44 -25.36
CA ALA A 168 0.09 3.29 -26.24
C ALA A 168 -0.16 3.69 -27.70
N PHE A 169 -0.77 4.86 -27.93
CA PHE A 169 -1.00 5.42 -29.27
C PHE A 169 0.12 6.35 -29.74
N LYS A 170 1.29 6.35 -29.08
CA LYS A 170 2.50 6.92 -29.65
C LYS A 170 3.20 5.81 -30.44
N PRO A 171 3.04 5.73 -31.77
CA PRO A 171 3.77 4.73 -32.55
C PRO A 171 5.25 5.01 -32.31
N SER A 172 6.01 3.96 -32.00
CA SER A 172 7.46 4.06 -31.94
C SER A 172 7.97 4.50 -33.31
N ALA A 173 8.19 5.80 -33.50
CA ALA A 173 8.97 6.35 -34.60
C ALA A 173 10.46 6.10 -34.34
N ALA A 174 10.82 4.84 -34.02
CA ALA A 174 12.17 4.41 -33.69
C ALA A 174 12.33 2.91 -33.98
N GLN A 175 12.00 2.50 -35.22
CA GLN A 175 12.49 1.26 -35.85
C GLN A 175 12.88 1.51 -37.32
N ALA A 176 13.35 2.72 -37.63
CA ALA A 176 13.96 3.02 -38.92
C ALA A 176 15.16 3.94 -38.71
N GLU A 177 16.27 3.35 -38.27
CA GLU A 177 17.64 3.68 -38.71
C GLU A 177 18.60 2.58 -38.27
#